data_AF-A0A1H3TT39-F1
#
_entry.id   AF-A0A1H3TT39-F1
#
_cell.length_a   1.000
_cell.length_b   1.000
_cell.length_c   1.000
_cell.angle_alpha   90.00
_cell.angle_beta   90.00
_cell.angle_gamma   90.00
#
_symmetry.space_group_name_H-M   'P 1'
#
loop_
_entity.id
_entity.type
_entity.pdbx_description
1 polymer ?
#
loop_
_entity_poly.entity_id
_entity_poly.type
_entity_poly.pdbx_seq_one_letter_code
_entity_poly.pdbx_strand_id
1 'polypeptide(L)'
;MQVKDVGPTDEITTIEGLAGESLHPMQEAWLERDVAQCGYCQPDQIMAAVALVRRAAEEGREITDADIDGIRNICRCGTYFRIREAIKAGAAKM
;
A
#
# COMPACT_ATOMS: atom_id res chain seq x y z
N MET A 1 0.92 -11.76 14.54
CA MET A 1 -0.03 -12.72 13.95
C MET A 1 0.77 -13.82 13.28
N GLN A 2 0.59 -15.06 13.70
CA GLN A 2 1.16 -16.23 13.04
C GLN A 2 0.09 -16.83 12.11
N VAL A 3 0.50 -17.59 11.08
CA VAL A 3 -0.45 -18.22 10.14
C VAL A 3 -1.44 -19.14 10.86
N LYS A 4 -1.00 -19.81 11.93
CA LYS A 4 -1.86 -20.67 12.77
C LYS A 4 -2.99 -19.91 13.49
N ASP A 5 -2.89 -18.58 13.57
CA ASP A 5 -3.86 -17.72 14.25
C ASP A 5 -5.00 -17.29 13.30
N VAL A 6 -4.92 -17.62 11.99
CA VAL A 6 -5.96 -17.31 10.99
C VAL A 6 -7.17 -18.23 11.17
N GLY A 7 -8.34 -17.63 11.38
CA GLY A 7 -9.62 -18.31 11.55
C GLY A 7 -10.42 -18.47 10.25
N PRO A 8 -11.50 -19.29 10.27
CA PRO A 8 -12.33 -19.56 9.08
C PRO A 8 -13.08 -18.34 8.52
N THR A 9 -13.22 -17.27 9.31
CA THR A 9 -13.93 -16.04 8.94
C THR A 9 -12.98 -14.88 8.65
N ASP A 10 -11.67 -15.07 8.80
CA ASP A 10 -10.69 -14.03 8.49
C ASP A 10 -10.57 -13.87 6.98
N GLU A 11 -10.59 -12.62 6.52
CA GLU A 11 -10.39 -12.28 5.12
C GLU A 11 -8.93 -11.88 4.87
N ILE A 12 -8.29 -12.52 3.88
CA ILE A 12 -6.91 -12.25 3.51
C ILE A 12 -6.88 -11.76 2.06
N THR A 13 -6.40 -10.54 1.87
CA THR A 13 -6.15 -9.95 0.55
C THR A 13 -4.66 -9.85 0.28
N THR A 14 -4.21 -10.34 -0.87
CA THR A 14 -2.83 -10.16 -1.37
C THR A 14 -2.79 -9.11 -2.48
N ILE A 15 -1.61 -8.82 -3.03
CA ILE A 15 -1.46 -7.84 -4.11
C ILE A 15 -2.28 -8.22 -5.36
N GLU A 16 -2.41 -9.52 -5.64
CA GLU A 16 -3.15 -10.05 -6.77
C GLU A 16 -4.66 -9.92 -6.56
N GLY A 17 -5.13 -10.07 -5.31
CA GLY A 17 -6.53 -9.90 -4.94
C GLY A 17 -6.95 -8.45 -4.72
N LEU A 18 -6.00 -7.50 -4.77
CA LEU A 18 -6.30 -6.08 -4.57
C LEU A 18 -7.01 -5.45 -5.79
N ALA A 19 -6.67 -5.92 -6.99
CA ALA A 19 -7.34 -5.51 -8.22
C ALA A 19 -8.67 -6.26 -8.38
N GLY A 20 -9.70 -5.55 -8.83
CA GLY A 20 -10.97 -6.14 -9.25
C GLY A 20 -11.02 -6.29 -10.77
N GLU A 21 -12.03 -5.70 -11.41
CA GLU A 21 -12.09 -5.56 -12.87
C GLU A 21 -11.05 -4.56 -13.41
N SER A 22 -10.63 -3.61 -12.57
CA SER A 22 -9.60 -2.62 -12.85
C SER A 22 -8.52 -2.64 -11.75
N LEU A 23 -7.40 -1.98 -12.04
CA LEU A 23 -6.36 -1.76 -11.04
C LEU A 23 -6.94 -0.95 -9.87
N HIS A 24 -6.45 -1.26 -8.66
CA HIS A 24 -6.76 -0.47 -7.49
C HIS A 24 -6.12 0.92 -7.59
N PRO A 25 -6.72 2.01 -7.08
CA PRO A 25 -6.16 3.36 -7.19
C PRO A 25 -4.70 3.48 -6.70
N MET A 26 -4.34 2.71 -5.67
CA MET A 26 -2.96 2.62 -5.18
C MET A 26 -2.00 1.97 -6.20
N GLN A 27 -2.43 0.94 -6.93
CA GLN A 27 -1.62 0.32 -7.99
C GLN A 27 -1.47 1.28 -9.18
N GLU A 28 -2.52 1.99 -9.56
CA GLU A 28 -2.48 3.02 -10.61
C GLU A 28 -1.50 4.14 -10.25
N ALA A 29 -1.56 4.65 -9.02
CA ALA A 29 -0.62 5.66 -8.54
C ALA A 29 0.84 5.16 -8.59
N TRP A 30 1.08 3.88 -8.32
CA TRP A 30 2.40 3.27 -8.45
C TRP A 30 2.93 3.30 -9.88
N LEU A 31 2.05 3.08 -10.87
CA LEU A 31 2.38 3.17 -12.30
C LEU A 31 2.59 4.63 -12.74
N GLU A 32 1.66 5.52 -12.39
CA GLU A 32 1.71 6.94 -12.73
C GLU A 32 2.98 7.63 -12.20
N ARG A 33 3.48 7.18 -11.04
CA ARG A 33 4.68 7.74 -10.40
C ARG A 33 5.97 6.99 -10.72
N ASP A 34 5.92 5.99 -11.61
CA ASP A 34 7.09 5.19 -12.01
C ASP A 34 7.88 4.67 -10.79
N VAL A 35 7.18 4.09 -9.83
CA VAL A 35 7.78 3.72 -8.53
C VAL A 35 8.67 2.48 -8.65
N ALA A 36 8.23 1.52 -9.45
CA ALA A 36 8.86 0.21 -9.54
C ALA A 36 10.16 0.28 -10.36
N GLN A 37 11.27 -0.18 -9.77
CA GLN A 37 12.50 -0.50 -10.50
C GLN A 37 12.64 -2.02 -10.62
N CYS A 38 13.29 -2.68 -9.65
CA CYS A 38 13.42 -4.14 -9.66
C CYS A 38 12.11 -4.89 -9.36
N GLY A 39 11.05 -4.19 -8.94
CA GLY A 39 9.73 -4.77 -8.66
C GLY A 39 9.60 -5.55 -7.35
N TYR A 40 10.69 -6.05 -6.76
CA TYR A 40 10.63 -7.04 -5.68
C TYR A 40 9.89 -6.57 -4.41
N CYS A 41 10.15 -5.35 -3.94
CA CYS A 41 9.50 -4.82 -2.74
C CYS A 41 8.12 -4.21 -3.00
N GLN A 42 7.70 -4.08 -4.26
CA GLN A 42 6.53 -3.27 -4.62
C GLN A 42 5.20 -3.87 -4.15
N PRO A 43 4.96 -5.19 -4.24
CA PRO A 43 3.74 -5.79 -3.71
C PRO A 43 3.48 -5.44 -2.24
N ASP A 44 4.50 -5.61 -1.40
CA ASP A 44 4.40 -5.38 0.04
C ASP A 44 4.27 -3.88 0.38
N GLN A 45 4.99 -3.01 -0.34
CA GLN A 45 4.83 -1.56 -0.21
C GLN A 45 3.41 -1.08 -0.54
N ILE A 46 2.80 -1.61 -1.61
CA ILE A 46 1.43 -1.28 -2.00
C ILE A 46 0.45 -1.75 -0.94
N MET A 47 0.57 -2.99 -0.46
CA MET A 47 -0.33 -3.52 0.57
C MET A 47 -0.20 -2.76 1.90
N ALA A 48 1.01 -2.38 2.31
CA ALA A 48 1.24 -1.54 3.48
C ALA A 48 0.60 -0.16 3.33
N ALA A 49 0.69 0.46 2.15
CA ALA A 49 0.06 1.73 1.86
C ALA A 49 -1.47 1.65 1.91
N VAL A 50 -2.08 0.63 1.30
CA VAL A 50 -3.53 0.42 1.33
C VAL A 50 -4.02 0.20 2.76
N ALA A 51 -3.31 -0.63 3.55
CA ALA A 51 -3.65 -0.87 4.95
C ALA A 51 -3.56 0.41 5.78
N LEU A 52 -2.54 1.25 5.54
CA LEU A 52 -2.37 2.53 6.21
C LEU A 52 -3.54 3.48 5.91
N VAL A 53 -3.91 3.63 4.63
CA VAL A 53 -5.00 4.52 4.21
C VAL A 53 -6.34 4.06 4.78
N ARG A 54 -6.65 2.76 4.68
CA ARG A 54 -7.89 2.19 5.26
C ARG A 54 -7.98 2.44 6.75
N ARG A 55 -6.90 2.21 7.49
CA ARG A 55 -6.86 2.46 8.93
C ARG A 55 -7.09 3.94 9.27
N ALA A 56 -6.45 4.86 8.53
CA ALA A 56 -6.67 6.28 8.75
C ALA A 56 -8.14 6.67 8.50
N ALA A 57 -8.75 6.14 7.42
CA ALA A 57 -10.16 6.36 7.11
C ALA A 57 -11.11 5.79 8.20
N GLU A 58 -10.81 4.60 8.74
CA GLU A 58 -11.54 4.03 9.89
C GLU A 58 -11.42 4.91 11.16
N GLU A 59 -10.27 5.56 11.34
CA GLU A 59 -10.02 6.56 12.39
C GLU A 59 -10.66 7.94 12.07
N GLY A 60 -11.31 8.10 10.91
CA GLY A 60 -11.99 9.33 10.50
C GLY A 60 -11.05 10.46 10.09
N ARG A 61 -9.85 10.13 9.59
CA ARG A 61 -8.81 11.11 9.23
C ARG A 61 -8.09 10.73 7.95
N GLU A 62 -7.42 11.72 7.36
CA GLU A 62 -6.46 11.50 6.29
C GLU A 62 -5.11 11.00 6.83
N ILE A 63 -4.34 10.36 5.96
CA ILE A 63 -2.95 10.00 6.24
C ILE A 63 -2.06 11.25 6.32
N THR A 64 -1.03 11.20 7.15
CA THR A 64 -0.01 12.24 7.31
C THR A 64 1.35 11.75 6.83
N ASP A 65 2.30 12.66 6.64
CA ASP A 65 3.68 12.25 6.30
C ASP A 65 4.32 11.38 7.40
N ALA A 66 3.95 11.59 8.67
CA ALA A 66 4.42 10.78 9.79
C ALA A 66 3.85 9.35 9.75
N ASP A 67 2.63 9.17 9.25
CA ASP A 67 2.06 7.83 9.02
C ASP A 67 2.87 7.07 7.95
N ILE A 68 3.24 7.76 6.87
CA ILE A 68 4.06 7.18 5.78
C ILE A 68 5.46 6.85 6.28
N ASP A 69 6.05 7.70 7.14
CA ASP A 69 7.36 7.44 7.78
C ASP A 69 7.34 6.18 8.67
N GLY A 70 6.15 5.78 9.13
CA GLY A 70 5.94 4.54 9.88
C GLY A 70 6.02 3.26 9.05
N ILE A 71 6.00 3.36 7.71
CA ILE A 71 6.12 2.20 6.82
C ILE A 71 7.55 1.66 6.88
N ARG A 72 7.70 0.41 7.32
CA ARG A 72 9.02 -0.22 7.57
C ARG A 72 9.57 -1.02 6.40
N ASN A 73 8.86 -1.04 5.28
CA ASN A 73 9.19 -1.82 4.10
C ASN A 73 10.47 -1.26 3.44
N ILE A 74 11.42 -2.13 3.13
CA ILE A 74 12.71 -1.73 2.56
C ILE A 74 12.65 -1.76 1.04
N CYS A 75 13.04 -0.64 0.41
CA CYS A 75 13.30 -0.55 -1.03
C CYS A 75 14.80 -0.39 -1.28
N ARG A 76 15.45 -1.43 -1.82
CA ARG A 76 16.89 -1.37 -2.12
C ARG A 76 17.23 -0.52 -3.35
N CYS A 77 16.27 -0.32 -4.24
CA CYS A 77 16.36 0.59 -5.38
C CYS A 77 16.32 2.07 -4.98
N GLY A 78 15.90 2.41 -3.76
CA GLY A 78 15.92 3.77 -3.25
C GLY A 78 14.79 4.68 -3.75
N THR A 79 13.68 4.15 -4.26
CA THR A 79 12.55 4.94 -4.81
C THR A 79 11.61 5.53 -3.74
N TYR A 80 12.06 5.72 -2.50
CA TYR A 80 11.22 6.15 -1.38
C TYR A 80 10.46 7.46 -1.61
N PHE A 81 11.06 8.41 -2.33
CA PHE A 81 10.36 9.65 -2.70
C PHE A 81 9.17 9.38 -3.64
N ARG A 82 9.33 8.49 -4.63
CA ARG A 82 8.25 8.09 -5.53
C ARG A 82 7.17 7.29 -4.81
N ILE A 83 7.59 6.41 -3.89
CA ILE A 83 6.68 5.66 -3.01
C ILE A 83 5.80 6.65 -2.22
N ARG A 84 6.39 7.65 -1.56
CA ARG A 84 5.63 8.67 -0.81
C ARG A 84 4.61 9.40 -1.70
N GLU A 85 5.03 9.85 -2.88
CA GLU A 85 4.15 10.56 -3.81
C GLU A 85 3.02 9.66 -4.34
N ALA A 86 3.30 8.38 -4.59
CA ALA A 86 2.30 7.41 -5.01
C ALA A 86 1.29 7.11 -3.90
N ILE A 87 1.75 6.99 -2.64
CA ILE A 87 0.85 6.80 -1.49
C ILE A 87 -0.12 7.98 -1.36
N LYS A 88 0.38 9.21 -1.43
CA LYS A 88 -0.47 10.42 -1.36
C LYS A 88 -1.46 10.49 -2.52
N ALA A 89 -1.00 10.20 -3.74
CA ALA A 89 -1.85 10.21 -4.93
C ALA A 89 -2.90 9.10 -4.92
N GLY A 90 -2.55 7.90 -4.43
CA GLY A 90 -3.46 6.78 -4.28
C GLY A 90 -4.50 7.04 -3.19
N ALA A 91 -4.09 7.59 -2.05
CA ALA A 91 -4.99 7.94 -0.94
C ALA A 91 -6.07 8.93 -1.36
N ALA A 92 -5.71 9.96 -2.14
CA ALA A 92 -6.67 10.95 -2.65
C ALA A 92 -7.73 10.38 -3.62
N LYS A 93 -7.56 9.14 -4.08
CA LYS A 93 -8.45 8.44 -5.03
C LYS A 93 -9.14 7.21 -4.39
N MET A 94 -8.92 6.94 -3.10
CA MET A 94 -9.51 5.82 -2.34
C MET A 94 -10.65 6.31 -1.45
#